data_AF-A0A7X8JDE9-F1
#
_entry.id   AF-A0A7X8JDE9-F1
#
_cell.length_a   1.000
_cell.length_b   1.000
_cell.length_c   1.000
_cell.angle_alpha   90.00
_cell.angle_beta   90.00
_cell.angle_gamma   90.00
#
_symmetry.space_group_name_H-M   'P 1'
#
loop_
_entity.id
_entity.type
_entity.pdbx_description
1 polymer ?
#
loop_
_entity_poly.entity_id
_entity_poly.type
_entity_poly.pdbx_seq_one_letter_code
_entity_poly.pdbx_strand_id
1 'polypeptide(L)'
;ATPSRYLWLSYPAADRDGRALRPSRLISEVKRIIPQVTEKSTVIGQETGLPPPSAPEPAFDEMVSQLRRRFDGQQVHEGWKDIYRWFESRREWKDKCRTIIEGLDYTNQAQALTGDRAVRLYGRPVFTSISRMEAYASCPFSFYVRYGLRAKERRIFRFDPTDAGTFMHSIIDEFSRLLVRDNISWRKLDSKWCSGQVAKLVDRHMASQGKGILSSSKRYLYVSDRLKKTVVKALMLISRHIEASGFEPAGYEVEFGENGRYPPITIELPSGECVKMTGRIDRIDSMTNEDGTYLRIIDYKSGNRALKLGDVYYGLQLQLLTYLDAVLGMEEGAQDCSDATVCLNEDGVQYMMDTAEVTHGSDHSELMEADASCGQNSANGVTDGHNAVSGVAGGQNDANGVADGQSRKHGKPLPAGVLYFRLNDPLVRCARNSTKEEIERAILKELRMKGLVLADVKLIKEMDRDMSGDSLIIPARINKDGSLGRSSAATMEQFRVLRNHVRKLLTSIGSGILDGNVAVSPYKKKTITACTYCSYSSVCQFDTSMKDNRYRFLADLDEDELWKLMDSGKDRHDNDRIEDGTGEDGSGSNGSGDGTGKDGSGSNGSGDGTGE
;
A
#
# COMPACT_ATOMS: atom_id res chain seq x y z
N ALA A 1 58.19 18.10 31.83
CA ALA A 1 58.24 19.00 33.00
C ALA A 1 57.45 18.36 34.13
N THR A 2 58.05 18.18 35.30
CA THR A 2 57.35 17.72 36.51
C THR A 2 56.59 18.89 37.12
N PRO A 3 55.33 18.73 37.56
CA PRO A 3 54.55 19.83 38.12
C PRO A 3 55.16 20.32 39.44
N SER A 4 55.15 21.65 39.64
CA SER A 4 55.67 22.31 40.87
C SER A 4 54.58 22.91 41.77
N ARG A 5 53.32 22.96 41.30
CA ARG A 5 52.19 23.57 42.05
C ARG A 5 51.00 22.64 42.23
N TYR A 6 50.49 22.04 41.15
CA TYR A 6 49.33 21.14 41.19
C TYR A 6 49.58 19.90 40.35
N LEU A 7 49.09 18.75 40.81
CA LEU A 7 49.08 17.48 40.07
C LEU A 7 47.64 16.96 40.00
N TRP A 8 47.16 16.74 38.77
CA TRP A 8 45.85 16.13 38.52
C TRP A 8 46.06 14.73 37.96
N LEU A 9 45.36 13.74 38.55
CA LEU A 9 45.34 12.37 38.06
C LEU A 9 43.93 12.06 37.57
N SER A 10 43.79 11.88 36.25
CA SER A 10 42.51 11.58 35.61
C SER A 10 42.51 10.17 35.03
N TYR A 11 41.36 9.51 35.12
CA TYR A 11 41.10 8.25 34.43
C TYR A 11 39.68 8.28 33.85
N PRO A 12 39.46 7.72 32.65
CA PRO A 12 38.12 7.58 32.10
C PRO A 12 37.36 6.48 32.84
N ALA A 13 36.07 6.71 33.08
CA ALA A 13 35.18 5.67 33.59
C ALA A 13 34.70 4.71 32.49
N ALA A 14 34.71 5.14 31.23
CA ALA A 14 34.31 4.33 30.08
C ALA A 14 35.15 4.65 28.83
N ASP A 15 35.22 3.70 27.90
CA ASP A 15 35.77 3.91 26.55
C ASP A 15 34.75 4.58 25.61
N ARG A 16 35.11 4.75 24.33
CA ARG A 16 34.25 5.41 23.32
C ARG A 16 32.96 4.63 23.01
N ASP A 17 32.95 3.32 23.26
CA ASP A 17 31.80 2.44 23.05
C ASP A 17 30.96 2.30 24.34
N GLY A 18 31.33 3.01 25.42
CA GLY A 18 30.65 2.97 26.71
C GLY A 18 31.08 1.82 27.61
N ARG A 19 32.14 1.06 27.28
CA ARG A 19 32.61 -0.05 28.13
C ARG A 19 33.35 0.48 29.35
N ALA A 20 33.01 -0.05 30.52
CA ALA A 20 33.61 0.36 31.78
C ALA A 20 35.13 0.15 31.79
N LEU A 21 35.87 1.21 32.14
CA LEU A 21 37.32 1.18 32.34
C LEU A 21 37.62 1.25 33.82
N ARG A 22 38.52 0.37 34.28
CA ARG A 22 38.96 0.39 35.68
C ARG A 22 40.13 1.36 35.85
N PRO A 23 40.15 2.15 36.93
CA PRO A 23 41.31 2.95 37.26
C PRO A 23 42.53 2.05 37.43
N SER A 24 43.69 2.55 37.01
CA SER A 24 44.97 1.90 37.31
C SER A 24 45.16 1.77 38.82
N ARG A 25 45.87 0.72 39.25
CA ARG A 25 46.29 0.51 40.64
C ARG A 25 46.95 1.76 41.25
N LEU A 26 47.63 2.57 40.43
CA LEU A 26 48.23 3.84 40.83
C LEU A 26 47.25 4.75 41.60
N ILE A 27 45.98 4.81 41.18
CA ILE A 27 44.97 5.66 41.82
C ILE A 27 44.72 5.20 43.27
N SER A 28 44.61 3.87 43.49
CA SER A 28 44.43 3.31 44.82
C SER A 28 45.62 3.55 45.74
N GLU A 29 46.85 3.50 45.20
CA GLU A 29 48.07 3.76 45.95
C GLU A 29 48.19 5.24 46.35
N VAL A 30 47.85 6.16 45.44
CA VAL A 30 47.82 7.60 45.74
C VAL A 30 46.81 7.92 46.83
N LYS A 31 45.58 7.36 46.77
CA LYS A 31 44.57 7.53 47.82
C LYS A 31 45.05 7.01 49.18
N ARG A 32 45.86 5.95 49.20
CA ARG A 32 46.46 5.42 50.44
C ARG A 32 47.55 6.32 51.02
N ILE A 33 48.42 6.89 50.16
CA ILE A 33 49.53 7.75 50.58
C ILE A 33 49.03 9.14 50.99
N ILE A 34 47.99 9.64 50.32
CA ILE A 34 47.39 10.97 50.56
C ILE A 34 45.88 10.79 50.81
N PRO A 35 45.46 10.46 52.05
CA PRO A 35 44.06 10.16 52.36
C PRO A 35 43.10 11.34 52.17
N GLN A 36 43.61 12.57 52.19
CA GLN A 36 42.83 13.80 52.01
C GLN A 36 42.68 14.23 50.54
N VAL A 37 43.07 13.38 49.57
CA VAL A 37 42.96 13.72 48.15
C VAL A 37 41.50 13.94 47.76
N THR A 38 41.21 15.10 47.15
CA THR A 38 39.87 15.41 46.67
C THR A 38 39.61 14.69 45.36
N GLU A 39 38.61 13.83 45.33
CA GLU A 39 38.13 13.19 44.11
C GLU A 39 36.96 13.98 43.53
N LYS A 40 37.05 14.30 42.24
CA LYS A 40 35.97 14.93 41.49
C LYS A 40 35.60 14.02 40.32
N SER A 41 34.32 13.80 40.13
CA SER A 41 33.79 13.09 38.97
C SER A 41 33.05 14.07 38.08
N THR A 42 33.35 14.04 36.79
CA THR A 42 32.57 14.75 35.76
C THR A 42 31.31 13.97 35.36
N VAL A 43 31.11 12.76 35.92
CA VAL A 43 29.98 11.86 35.62
C VAL A 43 29.04 11.72 36.81
N ILE A 44 29.57 11.84 38.04
CA ILE A 44 28.84 11.62 39.29
C ILE A 44 28.96 12.88 40.15
N GLY A 45 27.96 13.77 40.07
CA GLY A 45 27.90 15.04 40.80
C GLY A 45 26.93 16.02 40.15
N GLN A 46 26.16 16.77 40.96
CA GLN A 46 25.03 17.63 40.55
C GLN A 46 25.27 18.49 39.29
N GLU A 47 24.59 18.16 38.19
CA GLU A 47 24.39 19.00 37.01
C GLU A 47 23.43 20.19 37.27
N THR A 48 23.50 20.81 38.45
CA THR A 48 22.60 21.90 38.85
C THR A 48 23.37 23.18 39.21
N GLY A 49 24.66 23.24 38.89
CA GLY A 49 25.50 24.43 39.04
C GLY A 49 25.66 25.22 37.74
N LEU A 50 26.32 26.36 37.83
CA LEU A 50 26.81 27.11 36.66
C LEU A 50 28.05 26.44 36.07
N PRO A 51 28.30 26.59 34.75
CA PRO A 51 29.47 26.00 34.15
C PRO A 51 30.72 26.71 34.69
N PRO A 52 31.87 26.00 34.80
CA PRO A 52 33.14 26.67 35.04
C PRO A 52 33.42 27.64 33.88
N PRO A 53 34.21 28.70 34.09
CA PRO A 53 34.62 29.61 33.02
C PRO A 53 35.21 28.82 31.83
N SER A 54 34.53 28.88 30.69
CA SER A 54 34.87 28.13 29.49
C SER A 54 34.76 29.03 28.24
N ALA A 55 35.20 28.50 27.10
CA ALA A 55 35.00 29.18 25.83
C ALA A 55 33.50 29.33 25.50
N PRO A 56 33.11 30.28 24.64
CA PRO A 56 31.71 30.49 24.28
C PRO A 56 31.00 29.25 23.70
N GLU A 57 31.61 28.46 22.80
CA GLU A 57 30.92 27.29 22.22
C GLU A 57 30.54 26.23 23.27
N PRO A 58 31.46 25.71 24.13
CA PRO A 58 31.07 24.74 25.16
C PRO A 58 30.05 25.27 26.16
N ALA A 59 30.14 26.56 26.53
CA ALA A 59 29.15 27.19 27.40
C ALA A 59 27.77 27.28 26.74
N PHE A 60 27.73 27.51 25.42
CA PHE A 60 26.50 27.52 24.64
C PHE A 60 25.87 26.12 24.57
N ASP A 61 26.65 25.08 24.27
CA ASP A 61 26.15 23.69 24.18
C ASP A 61 25.59 23.18 25.52
N GLU A 62 26.27 23.48 26.62
CA GLU A 62 25.76 23.19 27.95
C GLU A 62 24.49 23.98 28.25
N MET A 63 24.46 25.28 27.92
CA MET A 63 23.25 26.09 28.07
C MET A 63 22.06 25.50 27.30
N VAL A 64 22.25 25.02 26.07
CA VAL A 64 21.19 24.35 25.28
C VAL A 64 20.65 23.11 26.01
N SER A 65 21.55 22.29 26.56
CA SER A 65 21.16 21.09 27.33
C SER A 65 20.34 21.47 28.57
N GLN A 66 20.72 22.53 29.28
CA GLN A 66 20.00 23.04 30.44
C GLN A 66 18.66 23.69 30.08
N LEU A 67 18.59 24.40 28.95
CA LEU A 67 17.33 24.94 28.41
C LEU A 67 16.35 23.81 28.09
N ARG A 68 16.83 22.71 27.50
CA ARG A 68 16.00 21.52 27.23
C ARG A 68 15.49 20.90 28.53
N ARG A 69 16.36 20.66 29.51
CA ARG A 69 15.96 20.15 30.83
C ARG A 69 14.92 21.03 31.50
N ARG A 70 15.09 22.36 31.44
CA ARG A 70 14.11 23.33 31.95
C ARG A 70 12.77 23.24 31.21
N PHE A 71 12.80 23.11 29.89
CA PHE A 71 11.61 22.96 29.06
C PHE A 71 10.84 21.67 29.39
N ASP A 72 11.55 20.58 29.65
CA ASP A 72 10.99 19.31 30.11
C ASP A 72 10.54 19.33 31.60
N GLY A 73 10.53 20.51 32.25
CA GLY A 73 10.03 20.71 33.62
C GLY A 73 11.04 20.40 34.74
N GLN A 74 12.30 20.14 34.41
CA GLN A 74 13.34 19.88 35.41
C GLN A 74 13.85 21.18 36.06
N GLN A 75 14.29 21.09 37.31
CA GLN A 75 14.94 22.21 37.98
C GLN A 75 16.35 22.45 37.42
N VAL A 76 16.63 23.70 37.08
CA VAL A 76 17.94 24.17 36.59
C VAL A 76 18.40 25.39 37.38
N HIS A 77 19.71 25.62 37.44
CA HIS A 77 20.27 26.80 38.11
C HIS A 77 19.77 28.10 37.48
N GLU A 78 19.35 29.06 38.30
CA GLU A 78 18.74 30.31 37.80
C GLU A 78 19.70 31.18 36.98
N GLY A 79 21.01 31.12 37.28
CA GLY A 79 22.02 31.85 36.52
C GLY A 79 22.17 31.42 35.04
N TRP A 80 21.59 30.28 34.63
CA TRP A 80 21.49 29.93 33.20
C TRP A 80 20.67 30.95 32.40
N LYS A 81 19.74 31.67 33.05
CA LYS A 81 19.01 32.79 32.43
C LYS A 81 19.96 33.93 32.06
N ASP A 82 20.93 34.22 32.91
CA ASP A 82 21.88 35.32 32.68
C ASP A 82 22.89 34.94 31.59
N ILE A 83 23.31 33.67 31.57
CA ILE A 83 24.12 33.12 30.47
C ILE A 83 23.37 33.22 29.14
N TYR A 84 22.09 32.84 29.11
CA TYR A 84 21.26 32.99 27.92
C TYR A 84 21.16 34.45 27.47
N ARG A 85 20.87 35.39 28.38
CA ARG A 85 20.82 36.83 28.06
C ARG A 85 22.14 37.35 27.51
N TRP A 86 23.26 36.86 28.04
CA TRP A 86 24.59 37.22 27.55
C TRP A 86 24.78 36.77 26.10
N PHE A 87 24.40 35.53 25.77
CA PHE A 87 24.45 35.04 24.38
C PHE A 87 23.46 35.80 23.48
N GLU A 88 22.21 35.97 23.90
CA GLU A 88 21.17 36.66 23.13
C GLU A 88 21.54 38.11 22.80
N SER A 89 22.22 38.80 23.72
CA SER A 89 22.66 40.19 23.54
C SER A 89 23.74 40.38 22.46
N ARG A 90 24.40 39.29 22.04
CA ARG A 90 25.51 39.33 21.08
C ARG A 90 25.06 38.95 19.69
N ARG A 91 25.40 39.79 18.71
CA ARG A 91 25.00 39.62 17.30
C ARG A 91 25.42 38.26 16.72
N GLU A 92 26.57 37.74 17.13
CA GLU A 92 27.12 36.44 16.72
C GLU A 92 26.32 35.22 17.21
N TRP A 93 25.57 35.36 18.31
CA TRP A 93 24.85 34.24 18.96
C TRP A 93 23.34 34.38 18.93
N LYS A 94 22.83 35.58 18.66
CA LYS A 94 21.40 35.90 18.67
C LYS A 94 20.57 34.97 17.77
N ASP A 95 21.02 34.73 16.54
CA ASP A 95 20.31 33.85 15.61
C ASP A 95 20.32 32.39 16.09
N LYS A 96 21.44 31.91 16.64
CA LYS A 96 21.52 30.56 17.25
C LYS A 96 20.57 30.45 18.45
N CYS A 97 20.51 31.46 19.32
CA CYS A 97 19.59 31.48 20.46
C CYS A 97 18.13 31.39 20.00
N ARG A 98 17.75 32.14 18.97
CA ARG A 98 16.40 32.09 18.38
C ARG A 98 16.08 30.68 17.89
N THR A 99 16.96 30.08 17.10
CA THR A 99 16.77 28.72 16.56
C THR A 99 16.64 27.66 17.65
N ILE A 100 17.40 27.76 18.75
CA ILE A 100 17.27 26.83 19.87
C ILE A 100 15.90 26.94 20.53
N ILE A 101 15.43 28.16 20.81
CA ILE A 101 14.11 28.37 21.44
C ILE A 101 12.99 27.85 20.53
N GLU A 102 13.06 28.13 19.22
CA GLU A 102 12.14 27.57 18.23
C GLU A 102 12.20 26.03 18.18
N GLY A 103 13.39 25.46 18.39
CA GLY A 103 13.61 24.01 18.40
C GLY A 103 13.12 23.27 19.66
N LEU A 104 12.89 23.98 20.77
CA LEU A 104 12.43 23.34 22.02
C LEU A 104 11.02 22.75 21.88
N ASP A 105 10.13 23.44 21.16
CA ASP A 105 8.75 23.03 20.87
C ASP A 105 8.59 22.51 19.43
N TYR A 106 9.68 22.01 18.84
CA TYR A 106 9.67 21.52 17.47
C TYR A 106 8.76 20.29 17.33
N THR A 107 7.93 20.34 16.29
CA THR A 107 7.13 19.21 15.82
C THR A 107 7.46 18.91 14.37
N ASN A 108 7.54 17.63 14.02
CA ASN A 108 7.68 17.17 12.65
C ASN A 108 6.32 16.91 11.97
N GLN A 109 5.21 17.33 12.59
CA GLN A 109 3.91 17.30 11.96
C GLN A 109 3.87 18.28 10.78
N ALA A 110 3.51 17.77 9.62
CA ALA A 110 3.44 18.56 8.41
C ALA A 110 2.21 19.49 8.44
N GLN A 111 2.44 20.77 8.13
CA GLN A 111 1.36 21.72 7.97
C GLN A 111 0.49 21.35 6.77
N ALA A 112 -0.83 21.51 6.93
CA ALA A 112 -1.77 21.28 5.85
C ALA A 112 -1.48 22.18 4.64
N LEU A 113 -1.67 21.63 3.44
CA LEU A 113 -1.59 22.41 2.22
C LEU A 113 -2.78 23.35 2.14
N THR A 114 -2.54 24.59 1.70
CA THR A 114 -3.62 25.50 1.32
C THR A 114 -4.38 24.93 0.11
N GLY A 115 -5.69 25.19 0.00
CA GLY A 115 -6.53 24.68 -1.10
C GLY A 115 -5.96 24.92 -2.50
N ASP A 116 -5.41 26.11 -2.78
CA ASP A 116 -4.75 26.41 -4.07
C ASP A 116 -3.56 25.47 -4.36
N ARG A 117 -2.75 25.13 -3.34
CA ARG A 117 -1.63 24.19 -3.48
C ARG A 117 -2.12 22.76 -3.68
N ALA A 118 -3.16 22.35 -2.96
CA ALA A 118 -3.76 21.03 -3.14
C ALA A 118 -4.31 20.86 -4.57
N VAL A 119 -5.03 21.87 -5.09
CA VAL A 119 -5.54 21.89 -6.47
C VAL A 119 -4.41 21.88 -7.49
N ARG A 120 -3.32 22.63 -7.29
CA ARG A 120 -2.15 22.60 -8.21
C ARG A 120 -1.43 21.25 -8.22
N LEU A 121 -1.40 20.53 -7.10
CA LEU A 121 -0.74 19.23 -7.01
C LEU A 121 -1.60 18.08 -7.56
N TYR A 122 -2.91 18.12 -7.29
CA TYR A 122 -3.83 17.00 -7.52
C TYR A 122 -4.86 17.23 -8.64
N GLY A 123 -5.09 18.47 -9.04
CA GLY A 123 -6.06 18.87 -10.07
C GLY A 123 -7.48 19.08 -9.54
N ARG A 124 -8.35 19.63 -10.40
CA ARG A 124 -9.79 19.77 -10.18
C ARG A 124 -10.53 19.47 -11.51
N PRO A 125 -11.19 18.31 -11.66
CA PRO A 125 -11.36 17.25 -10.68
C PRO A 125 -10.03 16.53 -10.36
N VAL A 126 -9.96 15.90 -9.19
CA VAL A 126 -8.79 15.10 -8.80
C VAL A 126 -8.80 13.81 -9.60
N PHE A 127 -7.76 13.59 -10.41
CA PHE A 127 -7.54 12.31 -11.09
C PHE A 127 -6.61 11.40 -10.28
N THR A 128 -7.15 10.28 -9.82
CA THR A 128 -6.43 9.35 -8.94
C THR A 128 -6.73 7.89 -9.29
N SER A 129 -6.19 6.95 -8.51
CA SER A 129 -6.50 5.52 -8.63
C SER A 129 -6.85 4.95 -7.27
N ILE A 130 -7.48 3.78 -7.24
CA ILE A 130 -7.91 3.20 -5.95
C ILE A 130 -6.70 2.84 -5.08
N SER A 131 -5.61 2.36 -5.67
CA SER A 131 -4.36 2.12 -4.92
C SER A 131 -3.74 3.39 -4.35
N ARG A 132 -3.99 4.56 -4.95
CA ARG A 132 -3.60 5.86 -4.39
C ARG A 132 -4.47 6.22 -3.18
N MET A 133 -5.77 5.92 -3.21
CA MET A 133 -6.66 6.11 -2.06
C MET A 133 -6.25 5.21 -0.87
N GLU A 134 -5.93 3.94 -1.14
CA GLU A 134 -5.39 3.01 -0.11
C GLU A 134 -4.06 3.53 0.49
N ALA A 135 -3.20 4.13 -0.33
CA ALA A 135 -1.95 4.72 0.13
C ALA A 135 -2.18 5.95 1.03
N TYR A 136 -3.16 6.80 0.70
CA TYR A 136 -3.56 7.91 1.56
C TYR A 136 -4.11 7.41 2.90
N ALA A 137 -5.04 6.43 2.85
CA ALA A 137 -5.58 5.80 4.05
C ALA A 137 -4.50 5.14 4.92
N SER A 138 -3.36 4.76 4.34
CA SER A 138 -2.22 4.23 5.08
C SER A 138 -1.46 5.32 5.83
N CYS A 139 -1.11 6.40 5.15
CA CYS A 139 -0.43 7.57 5.72
C CYS A 139 -0.54 8.77 4.75
N PRO A 140 -1.22 9.87 5.13
CA PRO A 140 -1.35 11.06 4.29
C PRO A 140 -0.02 11.66 3.85
N PHE A 141 0.96 11.75 4.76
CA PHE A 141 2.30 12.28 4.41
C PHE A 141 3.03 11.43 3.35
N SER A 142 2.99 10.10 3.48
CA SER A 142 3.60 9.20 2.48
C SER A 142 2.95 9.36 1.11
N PHE A 143 1.62 9.51 1.08
CA PHE A 143 0.88 9.83 -0.13
C PHE A 143 1.32 11.17 -0.74
N TYR A 144 1.46 12.21 0.07
CA TYR A 144 1.92 13.52 -0.37
C TYR A 144 3.30 13.46 -1.01
N VAL A 145 4.27 12.83 -0.36
CA VAL A 145 5.64 12.68 -0.89
C VAL A 145 5.64 11.88 -2.19
N ARG A 146 4.88 10.78 -2.25
CA ARG A 146 4.86 9.87 -3.41
C ARG A 146 4.11 10.43 -4.62
N TYR A 147 2.94 11.04 -4.41
CA TYR A 147 2.03 11.42 -5.49
C TYR A 147 1.89 12.92 -5.68
N GLY A 148 2.02 13.71 -4.61
CA GLY A 148 2.10 15.17 -4.68
C GLY A 148 3.47 15.62 -5.18
N LEU A 149 4.52 15.38 -4.39
CA LEU A 149 5.90 15.74 -4.73
C LEU A 149 6.53 14.83 -5.80
N ARG A 150 5.93 13.66 -6.04
CA ARG A 150 6.40 12.67 -7.03
C ARG A 150 7.83 12.19 -6.76
N ALA A 151 8.22 12.11 -5.49
CA ALA A 151 9.53 11.63 -5.08
C ALA A 151 9.68 10.14 -5.44
N LYS A 152 10.77 9.82 -6.15
CA LYS A 152 11.10 8.46 -6.60
C LYS A 152 12.36 7.98 -5.92
N GLU A 153 12.36 6.71 -5.53
CA GLU A 153 13.57 6.04 -5.12
C GLU A 153 14.59 5.99 -6.26
N ARG A 154 15.87 5.95 -5.89
CA ARG A 154 16.93 5.67 -6.83
C ARG A 154 16.72 4.27 -7.39
N ARG A 155 16.59 4.16 -8.72
CA ARG A 155 16.48 2.87 -9.40
C ARG A 155 17.78 2.09 -9.25
N ILE A 156 17.70 0.94 -8.60
CA ILE A 156 18.78 -0.04 -8.55
C ILE A 156 18.40 -1.12 -9.57
N PHE A 157 19.34 -1.46 -10.47
CA PHE A 157 19.08 -2.48 -11.50
C PHE A 157 19.11 -3.88 -10.88
N ARG A 158 18.00 -4.28 -10.27
CA ARG A 158 17.78 -5.59 -9.65
C ARG A 158 16.39 -6.07 -10.06
N PHE A 159 16.26 -7.38 -10.27
CA PHE A 159 14.96 -8.02 -10.47
C PHE A 159 14.39 -8.42 -9.10
N ASP A 160 13.46 -7.65 -8.59
CA ASP A 160 12.84 -7.85 -7.28
C ASP A 160 11.48 -8.58 -7.39
N PRO A 161 10.95 -9.14 -6.29
CA PRO A 161 9.69 -9.89 -6.32
C PRO A 161 8.48 -9.09 -6.86
N THR A 162 8.49 -7.77 -6.71
CA THR A 162 7.48 -6.85 -7.27
C THR A 162 7.51 -6.82 -8.80
N ASP A 163 8.71 -6.86 -9.38
CA ASP A 163 8.91 -6.88 -10.82
C ASP A 163 8.42 -8.19 -11.41
N ALA A 164 8.67 -9.30 -10.71
CA ALA A 164 8.13 -10.61 -11.09
C ALA A 164 6.60 -10.63 -11.14
N GLY A 165 5.94 -10.00 -10.16
CA GLY A 165 4.48 -9.88 -10.15
C GLY A 165 3.97 -9.11 -11.37
N THR A 166 4.46 -7.88 -11.57
CA THR A 166 4.09 -7.01 -12.70
C THR A 166 4.35 -7.68 -14.04
N PHE A 167 5.46 -8.39 -14.15
CA PHE A 167 5.82 -9.19 -15.31
C PHE A 167 4.78 -10.28 -15.58
N MET A 168 4.44 -11.11 -14.58
CA MET A 168 3.45 -12.18 -14.78
C MET A 168 2.07 -11.65 -15.16
N HIS A 169 1.62 -10.53 -14.56
CA HIS A 169 0.37 -9.87 -14.99
C HIS A 169 0.41 -9.50 -16.48
N SER A 170 1.50 -8.87 -16.92
CA SER A 170 1.67 -8.44 -18.31
C SER A 170 1.62 -9.62 -19.29
N ILE A 171 2.22 -10.76 -18.93
CA ILE A 171 2.21 -11.96 -19.77
C ILE A 171 0.82 -12.61 -19.81
N ILE A 172 0.10 -12.68 -18.68
CA ILE A 172 -1.26 -13.24 -18.64
C ILE A 172 -2.23 -12.37 -19.43
N ASP A 173 -2.08 -11.06 -19.34
CA ASP A 173 -2.86 -10.13 -20.15
C ASP A 173 -2.61 -10.34 -21.66
N GLU A 174 -1.35 -10.28 -22.09
CA GLU A 174 -1.00 -10.47 -23.50
C GLU A 174 -1.45 -11.84 -24.03
N PHE A 175 -1.39 -12.88 -23.19
CA PHE A 175 -1.93 -14.20 -23.51
C PHE A 175 -3.45 -14.19 -23.63
N SER A 176 -4.17 -13.50 -22.75
CA SER A 176 -5.64 -13.40 -22.80
C SER A 176 -6.10 -12.68 -24.06
N ARG A 177 -5.42 -11.59 -24.45
CA ARG A 177 -5.66 -10.88 -25.72
C ARG A 177 -5.40 -11.76 -26.94
N LEU A 178 -4.36 -12.61 -26.88
CA LEU A 178 -4.06 -13.59 -27.93
C LEU A 178 -5.19 -14.61 -28.09
N LEU A 179 -5.74 -15.13 -26.99
CA LEU A 179 -6.86 -16.08 -27.05
C LEU A 179 -8.09 -15.48 -27.72
N VAL A 180 -8.44 -14.24 -27.39
CA VAL A 180 -9.56 -13.53 -28.01
C VAL A 180 -9.31 -13.32 -29.50
N ARG A 181 -8.12 -12.83 -29.88
CA ARG A 181 -7.76 -12.57 -31.27
C ARG A 181 -7.78 -13.83 -32.13
N ASP A 182 -7.26 -14.93 -31.61
CA ASP A 182 -7.14 -16.18 -32.34
C ASP A 182 -8.39 -17.08 -32.18
N ASN A 183 -9.44 -16.57 -31.52
CA ASN A 183 -10.71 -17.25 -31.23
C ASN A 183 -10.53 -18.61 -30.51
N ILE A 184 -9.60 -18.66 -29.56
CA ILE A 184 -9.27 -19.85 -28.78
C ILE A 184 -10.00 -19.79 -27.43
N SER A 185 -10.78 -20.82 -27.13
CA SER A 185 -11.47 -20.91 -25.83
C SER A 185 -10.52 -21.24 -24.69
N TRP A 186 -10.80 -20.71 -23.50
CA TRP A 186 -10.17 -21.17 -22.27
C TRP A 186 -10.58 -22.60 -21.90
N ARG A 187 -11.74 -23.08 -22.34
CA ARG A 187 -12.19 -24.45 -22.08
C ARG A 187 -11.34 -25.39 -22.95
N LYS A 188 -10.47 -26.16 -22.31
CA LYS A 188 -9.53 -27.13 -22.94
C LYS A 188 -8.34 -26.50 -23.67
N LEU A 189 -7.57 -25.66 -22.97
CA LEU A 189 -6.29 -25.20 -23.49
C LEU A 189 -5.29 -26.38 -23.62
N ASP A 190 -4.64 -26.50 -24.77
CA ASP A 190 -3.56 -27.46 -24.96
C ASP A 190 -2.27 -27.00 -24.25
N SER A 191 -1.73 -27.85 -23.39
CA SER A 191 -0.57 -27.54 -22.54
C SER A 191 0.72 -27.29 -23.34
N LYS A 192 0.93 -28.01 -24.45
CA LYS A 192 2.13 -27.85 -25.30
C LYS A 192 2.07 -26.51 -26.04
N TRP A 193 0.91 -26.19 -26.62
CA TRP A 193 0.68 -24.92 -27.28
C TRP A 193 0.79 -23.75 -26.31
N CYS A 194 0.16 -23.84 -25.13
CA CYS A 194 0.26 -22.82 -24.08
C CYS A 194 1.73 -22.56 -23.70
N SER A 195 2.51 -23.62 -23.48
CA SER A 195 3.94 -23.51 -23.17
C SER A 195 4.74 -22.82 -24.29
N GLY A 196 4.44 -23.15 -25.54
CA GLY A 196 5.06 -22.53 -26.72
C GLY A 196 4.76 -21.03 -26.84
N GLN A 197 3.51 -20.62 -26.59
CA GLN A 197 3.15 -19.20 -26.62
C GLN A 197 3.76 -18.42 -25.46
N VAL A 198 3.69 -18.94 -24.23
CA VAL A 198 4.30 -18.29 -23.06
C VAL A 198 5.80 -18.11 -23.25
N ALA A 199 6.51 -19.11 -23.80
CA ALA A 199 7.93 -18.99 -24.10
C ALA A 199 8.22 -17.79 -25.03
N LYS A 200 7.45 -17.64 -26.12
CA LYS A 200 7.58 -16.51 -27.06
C LYS A 200 7.31 -15.16 -26.39
N LEU A 201 6.25 -15.07 -25.58
CA LEU A 201 5.87 -13.84 -24.87
C LEU A 201 6.95 -13.42 -23.87
N VAL A 202 7.40 -14.36 -23.04
CA VAL A 202 8.45 -14.12 -22.04
C VAL A 202 9.74 -13.71 -22.73
N ASP A 203 10.19 -14.44 -23.75
CA ASP A 203 11.46 -14.13 -24.43
C ASP A 203 11.44 -12.75 -25.09
N ARG A 204 10.32 -12.38 -25.71
CA ARG A 204 10.11 -11.03 -26.28
C ARG A 204 10.19 -9.95 -25.20
N HIS A 205 9.47 -10.13 -24.09
CA HIS A 205 9.44 -9.14 -23.02
C HIS A 205 10.82 -9.00 -22.35
N MET A 206 11.54 -10.11 -22.14
CA MET A 206 12.88 -10.08 -21.56
C MET A 206 13.91 -9.42 -22.49
N ALA A 207 13.75 -9.53 -23.81
CA ALA A 207 14.59 -8.82 -24.77
C ALA A 207 14.37 -7.29 -24.78
N SER A 208 13.17 -6.83 -24.41
CA SER A 208 12.79 -5.41 -24.40
C SER A 208 13.29 -4.63 -23.16
N GLN A 209 13.49 -5.30 -22.02
CA GLN A 209 13.80 -4.70 -20.71
C GLN A 209 15.27 -4.26 -20.52
N GLY A 210 16.07 -4.23 -21.59
CA GLY A 210 17.43 -3.67 -21.60
C GLY A 210 18.51 -4.66 -22.05
N LYS A 211 19.12 -4.34 -23.20
CA LYS A 211 20.32 -5.00 -23.72
C LYS A 211 21.51 -4.69 -22.80
N GLY A 212 21.94 -5.60 -21.93
CA GLY A 212 23.25 -5.45 -21.26
C GLY A 212 23.53 -6.35 -20.07
N ILE A 213 22.62 -6.43 -19.09
CA ILE A 213 22.89 -7.15 -17.81
C ILE A 213 21.98 -8.37 -17.63
N LEU A 214 20.75 -8.31 -18.14
CA LEU A 214 19.76 -9.37 -17.97
C LEU A 214 20.13 -10.62 -18.78
N SER A 215 20.65 -10.46 -20.00
CA SER A 215 21.09 -11.59 -20.83
C SER A 215 22.45 -12.20 -20.46
N SER A 216 23.22 -11.60 -19.54
CA SER A 216 24.63 -11.98 -19.32
C SER A 216 24.87 -12.87 -18.10
N SER A 217 23.90 -13.02 -17.18
CA SER A 217 24.04 -13.88 -16.00
C SER A 217 23.22 -15.18 -16.11
N LYS A 218 23.86 -16.32 -15.85
CA LYS A 218 23.19 -17.63 -15.72
C LYS A 218 22.01 -17.60 -14.75
N ARG A 219 22.08 -16.73 -13.72
CA ARG A 219 20.97 -16.52 -12.76
C ARG A 219 19.71 -16.03 -13.46
N TYR A 220 19.82 -15.11 -14.41
CA TYR A 220 18.64 -14.53 -15.07
C TYR A 220 17.99 -15.52 -16.03
N LEU A 221 18.78 -16.30 -16.76
CA LEU A 221 18.26 -17.40 -17.59
C LEU A 221 17.41 -18.37 -16.76
N TYR A 222 17.87 -18.72 -15.55
CA TYR A 222 17.11 -19.53 -14.62
C TYR A 222 15.82 -18.83 -14.12
N VAL A 223 15.89 -17.54 -13.80
CA VAL A 223 14.70 -16.76 -13.40
C VAL A 223 13.67 -16.72 -14.52
N SER A 224 14.08 -16.50 -15.78
CA SER A 224 13.20 -16.52 -16.95
C SER A 224 12.53 -17.89 -17.13
N ASP A 225 13.29 -19.00 -17.06
CA ASP A 225 12.73 -20.36 -17.13
C ASP A 225 11.73 -20.62 -16.00
N ARG A 226 12.04 -20.19 -14.78
CA ARG A 226 11.13 -20.29 -13.63
C ARG A 226 9.84 -19.48 -13.86
N LEU A 227 9.93 -18.28 -14.40
CA LEU A 227 8.77 -17.46 -14.73
C LEU A 227 7.89 -18.12 -15.79
N LYS A 228 8.48 -18.65 -16.88
CA LYS A 228 7.75 -19.41 -17.91
C LYS A 228 6.95 -20.56 -17.29
N LYS A 229 7.59 -21.38 -16.46
CA LYS A 229 6.94 -22.50 -15.76
C LYS A 229 5.80 -22.04 -14.86
N THR A 230 6.01 -20.97 -14.11
CA THR A 230 5.00 -20.42 -13.19
C THR A 230 3.79 -19.90 -13.96
N VAL A 231 4.00 -19.15 -15.04
CA VAL A 231 2.92 -18.62 -15.89
C VAL A 231 2.16 -19.73 -16.58
N VAL A 232 2.84 -20.73 -17.17
CA VAL A 232 2.16 -21.88 -17.79
C VAL A 232 1.27 -22.60 -16.80
N LYS A 233 1.77 -22.89 -15.59
CA LYS A 233 0.96 -23.52 -14.53
C LYS A 233 -0.26 -22.67 -14.15
N ALA A 234 -0.09 -21.35 -14.03
CA ALA A 234 -1.19 -20.44 -13.73
C ALA A 234 -2.25 -20.43 -14.84
N LEU A 235 -1.86 -20.37 -16.11
CA LEU A 235 -2.78 -20.39 -17.25
C LEU A 235 -3.54 -21.72 -17.34
N MET A 236 -2.87 -22.85 -17.13
CA MET A 236 -3.51 -24.17 -17.09
C MET A 236 -4.50 -24.27 -15.91
N LEU A 237 -4.16 -23.69 -14.76
CA LEU A 237 -5.07 -23.63 -13.61
C LEU A 237 -6.30 -22.74 -13.92
N ILE A 238 -6.12 -21.59 -14.57
CA ILE A 238 -7.21 -20.74 -15.03
C ILE A 238 -8.14 -21.51 -15.97
N SER A 239 -7.59 -22.24 -16.95
CA SER A 239 -8.35 -23.08 -17.88
C SER A 239 -9.21 -24.10 -17.13
N ARG A 240 -8.63 -24.82 -16.17
CA ARG A 240 -9.34 -25.78 -15.32
C ARG A 240 -10.45 -25.11 -14.49
N HIS A 241 -10.20 -23.94 -13.93
CA HIS A 241 -11.20 -23.21 -13.15
C HIS A 241 -12.39 -22.76 -14.00
N ILE A 242 -12.16 -22.32 -15.24
CA ILE A 242 -13.22 -21.95 -16.18
C ILE A 242 -13.99 -23.19 -16.62
N GLU A 243 -13.29 -24.30 -16.89
CA GLU A 243 -13.93 -25.57 -17.27
C GLU A 243 -14.90 -26.07 -16.19
N ALA A 244 -14.49 -26.01 -14.92
CA ALA A 244 -15.31 -26.42 -13.77
C ALA A 244 -16.37 -25.38 -13.34
N SER A 245 -16.49 -24.23 -14.01
CA SER A 245 -17.42 -23.16 -13.62
C SER A 245 -18.45 -22.87 -14.71
N GLY A 246 -19.65 -22.46 -14.30
CA GLY A 246 -20.67 -21.85 -15.15
C GLY A 246 -20.43 -20.38 -15.49
N PHE A 247 -19.44 -19.75 -14.87
CA PHE A 247 -19.02 -18.40 -15.20
C PHE A 247 -18.13 -18.39 -16.44
N GLU A 248 -18.37 -17.42 -17.31
CA GLU A 248 -17.55 -17.14 -18.49
C GLU A 248 -16.87 -15.79 -18.34
N PRO A 249 -15.60 -15.64 -18.76
CA PRO A 249 -14.95 -14.34 -18.80
C PRO A 249 -15.71 -13.38 -19.73
N ALA A 250 -16.21 -12.28 -19.18
CA ALA A 250 -16.88 -11.20 -19.90
C ALA A 250 -15.92 -10.09 -20.35
N GLY A 251 -14.72 -10.05 -19.77
CA GLY A 251 -13.67 -9.11 -20.14
C GLY A 251 -12.35 -9.40 -19.45
N TYR A 252 -11.27 -9.09 -20.15
CA TYR A 252 -9.90 -9.10 -19.65
C TYR A 252 -9.38 -7.68 -19.68
N GLU A 253 -8.56 -7.32 -18.69
CA GLU A 253 -7.90 -6.02 -18.62
C GLU A 253 -8.87 -4.84 -18.82
N VAL A 254 -9.99 -4.90 -18.09
CA VAL A 254 -11.08 -3.94 -18.27
C VAL A 254 -10.71 -2.64 -17.58
N GLU A 255 -10.52 -1.58 -18.37
CA GLU A 255 -10.08 -0.28 -17.91
C GLU A 255 -11.25 0.66 -17.57
N PHE A 256 -11.09 1.38 -16.46
CA PHE A 256 -11.85 2.57 -16.10
C PHE A 256 -11.01 3.81 -16.40
N GLY A 257 -11.48 4.65 -17.32
CA GLY A 257 -10.76 5.84 -17.76
C GLY A 257 -11.47 6.54 -18.90
N GLU A 258 -10.97 7.70 -19.32
CA GLU A 258 -11.58 8.48 -20.41
C GLU A 258 -11.63 7.70 -21.74
N ASN A 259 -10.63 6.85 -21.97
CA ASN A 259 -10.53 5.97 -23.14
C ASN A 259 -10.75 4.49 -22.78
N GLY A 260 -11.24 4.20 -21.57
CA GLY A 260 -11.47 2.84 -21.09
C GLY A 260 -12.79 2.24 -21.59
N ARG A 261 -13.00 0.94 -21.35
CA ARG A 261 -14.31 0.29 -21.59
C ARG A 261 -15.39 0.91 -20.71
N TYR A 262 -15.02 1.29 -19.49
CA TYR A 262 -15.89 2.02 -18.58
C TYR A 262 -15.35 3.43 -18.34
N PRO A 263 -16.23 4.43 -18.11
CA PRO A 263 -15.78 5.77 -17.76
C PRO A 263 -15.09 5.78 -16.38
N PRO A 264 -14.35 6.85 -16.04
CA PRO A 264 -13.76 6.99 -14.71
C PRO A 264 -14.81 6.86 -13.60
N ILE A 265 -14.44 6.14 -12.53
CA ILE A 265 -15.30 6.00 -11.34
C ILE A 265 -15.33 7.35 -10.65
N THR A 266 -16.50 7.98 -10.60
CA THR A 266 -16.66 9.35 -10.09
C THR A 266 -17.31 9.31 -8.71
N ILE A 267 -16.71 10.02 -7.76
CA ILE A 267 -17.27 10.27 -6.43
C ILE A 267 -17.43 11.77 -6.26
N GLU A 268 -18.66 12.20 -5.97
CA GLU A 268 -18.97 13.56 -5.60
C GLU A 268 -18.68 13.76 -4.10
N LEU A 269 -18.00 14.86 -3.78
CA LEU A 269 -17.65 15.22 -2.43
C LEU A 269 -18.70 16.19 -1.86
N PRO A 270 -18.83 16.29 -0.51
CA PRO A 270 -19.72 17.26 0.12
C PRO A 270 -19.45 18.73 -0.28
N SER A 271 -18.22 19.04 -0.71
CA SER A 271 -17.85 20.37 -1.24
C SER A 271 -18.42 20.67 -2.63
N GLY A 272 -19.05 19.70 -3.30
CA GLY A 272 -19.46 19.78 -4.71
C GLY A 272 -18.33 19.53 -5.70
N GLU A 273 -17.11 19.26 -5.24
CA GLU A 273 -16.00 18.83 -6.09
C GLU A 273 -16.09 17.33 -6.38
N CYS A 274 -15.48 16.89 -7.49
CA CYS A 274 -15.49 15.49 -7.89
C CYS A 274 -14.08 14.90 -7.86
N VAL A 275 -13.98 13.66 -7.40
CA VAL A 275 -12.80 12.81 -7.55
C VAL A 275 -13.08 11.77 -8.62
N LYS A 276 -12.23 11.74 -9.66
CA LYS A 276 -12.29 10.78 -10.75
C LYS A 276 -11.19 9.75 -10.58
N MET A 277 -11.58 8.49 -10.50
CA MET A 277 -10.67 7.38 -10.31
C MET A 277 -10.54 6.56 -11.59
N THR A 278 -9.30 6.35 -12.01
CA THR A 278 -8.96 5.40 -13.06
C THR A 278 -8.50 4.09 -12.42
N GLY A 279 -8.64 3.01 -13.16
CA GLY A 279 -8.25 1.71 -12.69
C GLY A 279 -8.39 0.64 -13.75
N ARG A 280 -8.02 -0.57 -13.38
CA ARG A 280 -8.01 -1.71 -14.27
C ARG A 280 -8.38 -2.95 -13.47
N ILE A 281 -9.35 -3.68 -14.01
CA ILE A 281 -9.71 -5.02 -13.55
C ILE A 281 -8.95 -6.02 -14.42
N ASP A 282 -8.26 -6.98 -13.82
CA ASP A 282 -7.58 -8.01 -14.61
C ASP A 282 -8.56 -8.90 -15.34
N ARG A 283 -9.64 -9.34 -14.67
CA ARG A 283 -10.69 -10.16 -15.28
C ARG A 283 -12.06 -9.95 -14.63
N ILE A 284 -13.09 -9.86 -15.47
CA ILE A 284 -14.50 -9.92 -15.05
C ILE A 284 -15.08 -11.21 -15.62
N ASP A 285 -15.71 -12.02 -14.77
CA ASP A 285 -16.51 -13.15 -15.24
C ASP A 285 -17.99 -12.87 -14.98
N SER A 286 -18.84 -13.38 -15.86
CA SER A 286 -20.30 -13.26 -15.78
C SER A 286 -20.98 -14.62 -15.88
N MET A 287 -22.14 -14.74 -15.25
CA MET A 287 -23.05 -15.87 -15.40
C MET A 287 -24.48 -15.33 -15.37
N THR A 288 -25.30 -15.70 -16.36
CA THR A 288 -26.72 -15.29 -16.38
C THR A 288 -27.61 -16.49 -16.09
N ASN A 289 -28.56 -16.31 -15.17
CA ASN A 289 -29.60 -17.28 -14.85
C ASN A 289 -30.97 -16.58 -14.74
N GLU A 290 -31.98 -17.27 -14.21
CA GLU A 290 -33.33 -16.71 -14.02
C GLU A 290 -33.36 -15.53 -13.02
N ASP A 291 -32.43 -15.49 -12.05
CA ASP A 291 -32.38 -14.47 -10.99
C ASP A 291 -31.71 -13.16 -11.45
N GLY A 292 -30.81 -13.24 -12.44
CA GLY A 292 -30.09 -12.08 -12.95
C GLY A 292 -28.75 -12.41 -13.63
N THR A 293 -27.96 -11.38 -13.86
CA THR A 293 -26.59 -11.51 -14.38
C THR A 293 -25.59 -11.32 -13.24
N TYR A 294 -25.03 -12.42 -12.77
CA TYR A 294 -24.04 -12.45 -11.70
C TYR A 294 -22.64 -12.09 -12.21
N LEU A 295 -21.99 -11.13 -11.55
CA LEU A 295 -20.66 -10.64 -11.91
C LEU A 295 -19.66 -10.89 -10.80
N ARG A 296 -18.49 -11.45 -11.16
CA ARG A 296 -17.34 -11.55 -10.25
C ARG A 296 -16.10 -10.88 -10.84
N ILE A 297 -15.33 -10.27 -9.96
CA ILE A 297 -14.05 -9.65 -10.30
C ILE A 297 -12.90 -10.50 -9.80
N ILE A 298 -11.92 -10.70 -10.67
CA ILE A 298 -10.74 -11.51 -10.38
C ILE A 298 -9.50 -10.67 -10.69
N ASP A 299 -8.60 -10.65 -9.72
CA ASP A 299 -7.34 -9.91 -9.78
C ASP A 299 -6.20 -10.88 -9.47
N TYR A 300 -5.20 -10.92 -10.35
CA TYR A 300 -4.07 -11.79 -10.18
C TYR A 300 -3.12 -11.20 -9.13
N LYS A 301 -2.45 -12.03 -8.32
CA LYS A 301 -1.39 -11.58 -7.41
C LYS A 301 -0.33 -12.65 -7.25
N SER A 302 0.93 -12.23 -7.24
CA SER A 302 2.06 -13.10 -6.87
C SER A 302 2.09 -13.46 -5.38
N GLY A 303 1.54 -12.59 -4.52
CA GLY A 303 1.49 -12.77 -3.07
C GLY A 303 0.27 -13.57 -2.59
N ASN A 304 0.30 -13.97 -1.32
CA ASN A 304 -0.81 -14.68 -0.67
C ASN A 304 -1.89 -13.73 -0.12
N ARG A 305 -2.33 -12.76 -0.95
CA ARG A 305 -3.30 -11.72 -0.54
C ARG A 305 -4.68 -12.34 -0.39
N ALA A 306 -5.40 -11.90 0.64
CA ALA A 306 -6.80 -12.23 0.88
C ALA A 306 -7.54 -10.93 1.18
N LEU A 307 -8.85 -10.89 0.87
CA LEU A 307 -9.71 -9.81 1.31
C LEU A 307 -9.94 -9.97 2.82
N LYS A 308 -9.61 -8.96 3.61
CA LYS A 308 -9.87 -8.93 5.05
C LYS A 308 -10.85 -7.81 5.36
N LEU A 309 -11.97 -8.15 6.01
CA LEU A 309 -13.02 -7.18 6.29
C LEU A 309 -12.51 -5.97 7.08
N GLY A 310 -11.65 -6.19 8.08
CA GLY A 310 -11.03 -5.09 8.81
C GLY A 310 -10.17 -4.19 7.94
N ASP A 311 -9.46 -4.72 6.93
CA ASP A 311 -8.67 -3.88 6.02
C ASP A 311 -9.58 -3.07 5.08
N VAL A 312 -10.73 -3.62 4.67
CA VAL A 312 -11.76 -2.88 3.93
C VAL A 312 -12.32 -1.75 4.81
N TYR A 313 -12.67 -2.06 6.06
CA TYR A 313 -13.23 -1.10 7.02
C TYR A 313 -12.32 0.12 7.22
N TYR A 314 -11.00 -0.11 7.39
CA TYR A 314 -10.02 0.96 7.53
C TYR A 314 -9.55 1.57 6.20
N GLY A 315 -10.09 1.14 5.06
CA GLY A 315 -9.75 1.68 3.73
C GLY A 315 -8.38 1.29 3.20
N LEU A 316 -7.80 0.20 3.72
CA LEU A 316 -6.52 -0.36 3.27
C LEU A 316 -6.70 -1.37 2.12
N GLN A 317 -7.93 -1.86 1.88
CA GLN A 317 -8.28 -2.74 0.77
C GLN A 317 -9.63 -2.30 0.16
N LEU A 318 -9.58 -1.47 -0.87
CA LEU A 318 -10.76 -0.88 -1.52
C LEU A 318 -10.92 -1.35 -2.98
N GLN A 319 -9.82 -1.75 -3.62
CA GLN A 319 -9.74 -1.97 -5.07
C GLN A 319 -10.85 -2.87 -5.65
N LEU A 320 -10.97 -4.13 -5.22
CA LEU A 320 -11.91 -5.07 -5.85
C LEU A 320 -13.38 -4.69 -5.62
N LEU A 321 -13.71 -4.19 -4.42
CA LEU A 321 -15.08 -3.79 -4.09
C LEU A 321 -15.48 -2.53 -4.84
N THR A 322 -14.57 -1.57 -5.02
CA THR A 322 -14.82 -0.36 -5.81
C THR A 322 -15.07 -0.71 -7.27
N TYR A 323 -14.27 -1.62 -7.82
CA TYR A 323 -14.51 -2.10 -9.19
C TYR A 323 -15.83 -2.83 -9.33
N LEU A 324 -16.18 -3.71 -8.39
CA LEU A 324 -17.44 -4.46 -8.47
C LEU A 324 -18.62 -3.51 -8.40
N ASP A 325 -18.56 -2.55 -7.48
CA ASP A 325 -19.57 -1.50 -7.36
C ASP A 325 -19.74 -0.68 -8.64
N ALA A 326 -18.63 -0.28 -9.27
CA ALA A 326 -18.66 0.50 -10.49
C ALA A 326 -19.22 -0.29 -11.69
N VAL A 327 -18.82 -1.55 -11.88
CA VAL A 327 -19.38 -2.38 -12.97
C VAL A 327 -20.88 -2.60 -12.74
N LEU A 328 -21.30 -2.93 -11.52
CA LEU A 328 -22.71 -3.13 -11.20
C LEU A 328 -23.54 -1.87 -11.49
N GLY A 329 -23.08 -0.68 -11.05
CA GLY A 329 -23.81 0.57 -11.28
C GLY A 329 -23.93 0.96 -12.75
N MET A 330 -22.93 0.65 -13.58
CA MET A 330 -22.96 0.92 -15.03
C MET A 330 -23.93 -0.01 -15.77
N GLU A 331 -23.94 -1.29 -15.41
CA GLU A 331 -24.86 -2.28 -15.98
C GLU A 331 -26.31 -2.03 -15.51
N GLU A 332 -26.51 -1.49 -14.29
CA GLU A 332 -27.84 -1.02 -13.82
C GLU A 332 -28.35 0.17 -14.66
N GLY A 333 -27.50 1.18 -14.90
CA GLY A 333 -27.87 2.37 -15.68
C GLY A 333 -28.09 2.10 -17.18
N ALA A 334 -27.39 1.10 -17.75
CA ALA A 334 -27.59 0.67 -19.14
C ALA A 334 -28.94 -0.04 -19.35
N GLN A 335 -29.44 -0.73 -18.31
CA GLN A 335 -30.70 -1.44 -18.33
C GLN A 335 -31.91 -0.49 -18.41
N ASP A 336 -31.90 0.60 -17.63
CA ASP A 336 -32.96 1.63 -17.62
C ASP A 336 -33.09 2.36 -18.97
N CYS A 337 -32.03 2.41 -19.77
CA CYS A 337 -32.05 3.01 -21.12
C CYS A 337 -32.68 2.07 -22.18
N SER A 338 -32.82 0.77 -21.89
CA SER A 338 -33.40 -0.22 -22.81
C SER A 338 -34.91 -0.42 -22.68
N ASP A 339 -35.50 0.00 -21.54
CA ASP A 339 -36.94 -0.04 -21.27
C ASP A 339 -37.63 1.35 -21.39
N ALA A 340 -36.89 2.40 -21.73
CA ALA A 340 -37.44 3.74 -21.97
C ALA A 340 -38.11 3.85 -23.35
N THR A 341 -39.29 3.22 -23.49
CA THR A 341 -40.27 3.67 -24.49
C THR A 341 -40.77 5.05 -24.06
N VAL A 342 -40.39 6.07 -24.83
CA VAL A 342 -41.04 7.38 -24.99
C VAL A 342 -41.82 7.86 -23.77
N CYS A 343 -41.18 8.67 -22.92
CA CYS A 343 -41.86 9.69 -22.15
C CYS A 343 -41.33 11.03 -22.61
N LEU A 344 -41.99 11.60 -23.62
CA LEU A 344 -41.90 13.02 -23.93
C LEU A 344 -42.47 13.76 -22.72
N ASN A 345 -41.62 14.48 -22.00
CA ASN A 345 -42.12 15.49 -21.07
C ASN A 345 -42.52 16.70 -21.91
N GLU A 346 -43.80 17.07 -21.78
CA GLU A 346 -44.33 18.37 -22.14
C GLU A 346 -43.57 19.43 -21.35
N ASP A 347 -42.57 20.05 -21.97
CA ASP A 347 -42.16 21.43 -21.70
C ASP A 347 -41.22 21.84 -22.83
N GLY A 348 -41.85 22.35 -23.90
CA GLY A 348 -41.16 22.85 -25.07
C GLY A 348 -40.38 24.12 -24.74
N VAL A 349 -39.06 24.02 -24.68
CA VAL A 349 -38.16 25.15 -24.99
C VAL A 349 -36.97 24.63 -25.77
N GLN A 350 -36.97 24.96 -27.06
CA GLN A 350 -35.92 24.66 -28.02
C GLN A 350 -34.90 25.79 -28.01
N TYR A 351 -33.64 25.49 -27.70
CA TYR A 351 -32.52 26.36 -28.07
C TYR A 351 -31.67 25.67 -29.14
N MET A 352 -31.77 26.21 -30.35
CA MET A 352 -30.88 25.91 -31.47
C MET A 352 -29.46 26.35 -31.13
N MET A 353 -28.49 25.49 -31.46
CA MET A 353 -27.10 25.89 -31.60
C MET A 353 -26.95 26.67 -32.91
N ASP A 354 -26.72 27.98 -32.82
CA ASP A 354 -26.28 28.78 -33.95
C ASP A 354 -24.80 28.57 -34.22
N THR A 355 -24.52 28.32 -35.49
CA THR A 355 -23.20 28.31 -36.11
C THR A 355 -23.02 29.66 -36.82
N ALA A 356 -22.00 30.42 -36.47
CA ALA A 356 -21.51 31.57 -37.24
C ALA A 356 -20.09 31.90 -36.73
N GLU A 357 -19.06 31.52 -37.49
CA GLU A 357 -18.39 32.34 -38.51
C GLU A 357 -17.28 33.23 -37.96
N VAL A 358 -16.10 32.95 -38.49
CA VAL A 358 -14.83 33.63 -38.31
C VAL A 358 -14.84 34.90 -39.14
N THR A 359 -14.57 36.05 -38.54
CA THR A 359 -14.18 37.26 -39.27
C THR A 359 -12.89 37.85 -38.71
N HIS A 360 -11.93 38.05 -39.62
CA HIS A 360 -10.71 38.82 -39.45
C HIS A 360 -10.98 40.26 -39.02
N GLY A 361 -10.08 40.82 -38.21
CA GLY A 361 -10.04 42.24 -37.87
C GLY A 361 -8.68 42.61 -37.28
N SER A 362 -7.90 43.29 -38.10
CA SER A 362 -6.55 43.84 -37.92
C SER A 362 -6.38 44.91 -36.83
N ASP A 363 -5.14 45.00 -36.37
CA ASP A 363 -4.33 46.20 -36.09
C ASP A 363 -3.98 46.66 -34.66
N HIS A 364 -2.69 47.07 -34.60
CA HIS A 364 -1.88 47.80 -33.62
C HIS A 364 -1.35 47.04 -32.39
N SER A 365 -0.09 46.57 -32.36
CA SER A 365 1.23 47.26 -32.32
C SER A 365 1.62 47.83 -30.94
N GLU A 366 2.54 47.18 -30.23
CA GLU A 366 3.90 47.67 -29.90
C GLU A 366 4.56 47.01 -28.67
N LEU A 367 5.83 46.62 -28.87
CA LEU A 367 6.98 46.63 -27.94
C LEU A 367 7.01 45.66 -26.73
N MET A 368 7.85 44.63 -26.80
CA MET A 368 9.22 44.67 -26.26
C MET A 368 10.02 43.39 -26.55
N GLU A 369 11.30 43.59 -26.88
CA GLU A 369 12.31 42.64 -27.33
C GLU A 369 13.01 41.86 -26.20
N ALA A 370 13.90 40.95 -26.65
CA ALA A 370 14.94 40.17 -25.96
C ALA A 370 14.50 38.82 -25.38
N ASP A 371 15.16 37.68 -25.60
CA ASP A 371 16.57 37.50 -25.97
C ASP A 371 16.81 36.16 -26.72
N ALA A 372 17.87 36.14 -27.52
CA ALA A 372 18.30 35.05 -28.38
C ALA A 372 19.06 33.94 -27.64
N SER A 373 18.97 32.69 -28.10
CA SER A 373 20.14 31.98 -28.64
C SER A 373 19.75 30.64 -29.27
N CYS A 374 20.11 30.52 -30.54
CA CYS A 374 20.09 29.31 -31.33
C CYS A 374 21.48 28.65 -31.25
N GLY A 375 21.52 27.33 -31.07
CA GLY A 375 22.72 26.52 -31.33
C GLY A 375 22.44 25.59 -32.49
N GLN A 376 22.87 26.00 -33.68
CA GLN A 376 22.94 25.16 -34.88
C GLN A 376 24.06 24.13 -34.76
N ASN A 377 23.88 22.96 -35.36
CA ASN A 377 24.93 22.37 -36.19
C ASN A 377 24.31 21.52 -37.31
N SER A 378 24.66 21.91 -38.53
CA SER A 378 24.35 21.32 -39.83
C SER A 378 25.39 20.26 -40.24
N ALA A 379 25.05 19.60 -41.36
CA ALA A 379 25.92 18.92 -42.33
C ALA A 379 26.20 17.42 -42.01
N ASN A 380 26.06 16.47 -42.93
CA ASN A 380 26.11 16.49 -44.40
C ASN A 380 25.24 15.37 -45.00
N GLY A 381 24.70 15.63 -46.20
CA GLY A 381 24.03 14.64 -47.04
C GLY A 381 24.99 13.88 -47.97
N VAL A 382 24.48 12.78 -48.52
CA VAL A 382 24.89 12.20 -49.80
C VAL A 382 23.63 11.68 -50.51
N THR A 383 23.63 11.85 -51.82
CA THR A 383 22.56 11.85 -52.81
C THR A 383 22.31 10.50 -53.49
N ASP A 384 21.12 10.41 -54.10
CA ASP A 384 20.69 9.63 -55.29
C ASP A 384 20.76 8.08 -55.28
N GLY A 385 19.76 7.33 -55.73
CA GLY A 385 18.50 7.68 -56.38
C GLY A 385 17.73 6.43 -56.86
N HIS A 386 16.67 6.69 -57.64
CA HIS A 386 15.83 5.79 -58.46
C HIS A 386 14.51 5.24 -57.88
N ASN A 387 13.43 5.99 -58.19
CA ASN A 387 12.21 5.59 -58.92
C ASN A 387 11.59 4.19 -58.69
N ALA A 388 10.33 4.17 -58.21
CA ALA A 388 9.15 3.97 -59.08
C ALA A 388 7.82 3.92 -58.28
N VAL A 389 6.99 4.95 -58.50
CA VAL A 389 5.55 4.98 -58.82
C VAL A 389 4.57 3.94 -58.21
N SER A 390 3.46 4.53 -57.70
CA SER A 390 2.05 4.10 -57.58
C SER A 390 1.59 3.98 -56.11
N GLY A 391 0.55 4.65 -55.61
CA GLY A 391 -0.53 5.40 -56.24
C GLY A 391 -1.87 4.82 -55.78
N VAL A 392 -2.66 5.63 -55.04
CA VAL A 392 -4.12 5.46 -54.79
C VAL A 392 -4.45 4.32 -53.79
N ALA A 393 -5.39 4.35 -52.85
CA ALA A 393 -6.56 5.17 -52.53
C ALA A 393 -6.90 5.04 -51.04
N GLY A 394 -7.66 5.99 -50.50
CA GLY A 394 -8.47 5.77 -49.31
C GLY A 394 -9.73 4.94 -49.60
N GLY A 395 -10.24 4.29 -48.56
CA GLY A 395 -11.54 3.61 -48.47
C GLY A 395 -11.65 3.02 -47.06
N GLN A 396 -12.39 3.64 -46.14
CA GLN A 396 -13.79 3.34 -45.81
C GLN A 396 -14.07 1.85 -45.56
N ASN A 397 -14.49 1.59 -44.32
CA ASN A 397 -15.38 0.56 -43.78
C ASN A 397 -15.33 -0.85 -44.38
N ASP A 398 -15.22 -1.84 -43.48
CA ASP A 398 -16.25 -2.90 -43.40
C ASP A 398 -16.19 -3.58 -42.03
N ALA A 399 -17.05 -3.08 -41.14
CA ALA A 399 -17.65 -3.89 -40.10
C ALA A 399 -18.73 -4.74 -40.77
N ASN A 400 -18.49 -6.04 -40.92
CA ASN A 400 -19.57 -7.02 -41.04
C ASN A 400 -19.06 -8.43 -40.72
N GLY A 401 -19.53 -8.94 -39.58
CA GLY A 401 -19.26 -10.28 -39.09
C GLY A 401 -20.41 -10.76 -38.21
N VAL A 402 -21.57 -10.94 -38.87
CA VAL A 402 -22.72 -11.76 -38.48
C VAL A 402 -23.39 -11.42 -37.14
N ALA A 403 -24.44 -10.60 -37.27
CA ALA A 403 -25.53 -10.52 -36.30
C ALA A 403 -26.27 -11.87 -36.26
N ASP A 404 -26.10 -12.62 -35.18
CA ASP A 404 -27.11 -13.57 -34.73
C ASP A 404 -27.97 -12.86 -33.68
N GLY A 405 -29.16 -12.48 -34.11
CA GLY A 405 -30.14 -11.73 -33.33
C GLY A 405 -30.79 -12.62 -32.28
N GLN A 406 -30.15 -12.75 -31.13
CA GLN A 406 -30.84 -13.02 -29.87
C GLN A 406 -30.61 -11.84 -28.94
N SER A 407 -31.63 -11.00 -28.83
CA SER A 407 -31.76 -9.99 -27.78
C SER A 407 -31.66 -10.67 -26.42
N ARG A 408 -30.45 -10.75 -25.86
CA ARG A 408 -30.22 -11.22 -24.49
C ARG A 408 -30.91 -10.22 -23.57
N LYS A 409 -32.09 -10.55 -23.05
CA LYS A 409 -32.66 -9.84 -21.89
C LYS A 409 -31.61 -9.89 -20.79
N HIS A 410 -30.89 -8.80 -20.56
CA HIS A 410 -29.91 -8.74 -19.49
C HIS A 410 -30.73 -8.77 -18.19
N GLY A 411 -30.48 -9.74 -17.32
CA GLY A 411 -31.07 -9.73 -15.99
C GLY A 411 -30.40 -8.64 -15.16
N LYS A 412 -31.03 -8.17 -14.08
CA LYS A 412 -30.42 -7.20 -13.16
C LYS A 412 -29.00 -7.68 -12.79
N PRO A 413 -27.97 -6.82 -12.88
CA PRO A 413 -26.61 -7.23 -12.55
C PRO A 413 -26.47 -7.41 -11.03
N LEU A 414 -25.90 -8.53 -10.60
CA LEU A 414 -25.80 -8.92 -9.20
C LEU A 414 -24.35 -9.24 -8.81
N PRO A 415 -23.91 -8.89 -7.58
CA PRO A 415 -22.59 -9.27 -7.11
C PRO A 415 -22.50 -10.78 -6.90
N ALA A 416 -21.53 -11.41 -7.55
CA ALA A 416 -21.19 -12.81 -7.32
C ALA A 416 -19.98 -12.95 -6.40
N GLY A 417 -18.99 -12.08 -6.54
CA GLY A 417 -17.83 -12.06 -5.65
C GLY A 417 -16.65 -11.25 -6.13
N VAL A 418 -15.67 -11.11 -5.25
CA VAL A 418 -14.37 -10.48 -5.51
C VAL A 418 -13.28 -11.45 -5.09
N LEU A 419 -12.39 -11.82 -6.00
CA LEU A 419 -11.42 -12.90 -5.80
C LEU A 419 -10.01 -12.49 -6.22
N TYR A 420 -9.03 -12.90 -5.42
CA TYR A 420 -7.62 -12.87 -5.75
C TYR A 420 -7.20 -14.25 -6.25
N PHE A 421 -6.65 -14.29 -7.46
CA PHE A 421 -6.04 -15.47 -8.03
C PHE A 421 -4.53 -15.46 -7.80
N ARG A 422 -3.99 -16.53 -7.21
CA ARG A 422 -2.59 -16.58 -6.80
C ARG A 422 -1.68 -17.08 -7.92
N LEU A 423 -0.77 -16.23 -8.39
CA LEU A 423 0.28 -16.53 -9.36
C LEU A 423 1.52 -17.06 -8.64
N ASN A 424 1.52 -18.35 -8.31
CA ASN A 424 2.64 -18.96 -7.60
C ASN A 424 2.85 -20.43 -8.03
N ASP A 425 4.05 -20.95 -7.77
CA ASP A 425 4.38 -22.37 -7.86
C ASP A 425 4.71 -22.90 -6.46
N PRO A 426 3.70 -23.30 -5.67
CA PRO A 426 3.87 -23.60 -4.26
C PRO A 426 4.59 -24.94 -4.05
N LEU A 427 5.43 -24.97 -3.01
CA LEU A 427 5.95 -26.21 -2.46
C LEU A 427 4.98 -26.74 -1.41
N VAL A 428 4.43 -27.92 -1.64
CA VAL A 428 3.51 -28.58 -0.71
C VAL A 428 4.23 -29.62 0.13
N ARG A 429 3.85 -29.73 1.41
CA ARG A 429 4.34 -30.77 2.31
C ARG A 429 3.35 -31.93 2.29
N CYS A 430 3.78 -33.08 1.77
CA CYS A 430 2.98 -34.31 1.71
C CYS A 430 3.70 -35.44 2.43
N ALA A 431 2.96 -36.49 2.81
CA ALA A 431 3.57 -37.70 3.36
C ALA A 431 4.42 -38.40 2.28
N ARG A 432 5.41 -39.20 2.69
CA ARG A 432 6.32 -39.89 1.75
C ARG A 432 5.58 -40.83 0.78
N ASN A 433 4.45 -41.38 1.20
CA ASN A 433 3.62 -42.30 0.44
C ASN A 433 2.41 -41.63 -0.23
N SER A 434 2.37 -40.29 -0.29
CA SER A 434 1.24 -39.60 -0.92
C SER A 434 1.14 -39.90 -2.40
N THR A 435 -0.08 -40.15 -2.87
CA THR A 435 -0.32 -40.41 -4.30
C THR A 435 -0.19 -39.12 -5.12
N LYS A 436 -0.09 -39.25 -6.45
CA LYS A 436 -0.04 -38.07 -7.34
C LYS A 436 -1.27 -37.18 -7.18
N GLU A 437 -2.43 -37.80 -7.00
CA GLU A 437 -3.72 -37.13 -6.83
C GLU A 437 -3.79 -36.39 -5.50
N GLU A 438 -3.22 -36.95 -4.43
CA GLU A 438 -3.11 -36.26 -3.14
C GLU A 438 -2.19 -35.04 -3.22
N ILE A 439 -1.06 -35.17 -3.91
CA ILE A 439 -0.12 -34.06 -4.13
C ILE A 439 -0.79 -32.97 -4.96
N GLU A 440 -1.47 -33.34 -6.05
CA GLU A 440 -2.19 -32.40 -6.89
C GLU A 440 -3.29 -31.67 -6.11
N ARG A 441 -4.08 -32.40 -5.31
CA ARG A 441 -5.10 -31.79 -4.44
C ARG A 441 -4.48 -30.83 -3.43
N ALA A 442 -3.33 -31.15 -2.85
CA ALA A 442 -2.62 -30.25 -1.94
C ALA A 442 -2.14 -28.97 -2.64
N ILE A 443 -1.66 -29.07 -3.88
CA ILE A 443 -1.25 -27.92 -4.69
C ILE A 443 -2.45 -27.03 -5.00
N LEU A 444 -3.56 -27.62 -5.47
CA LEU A 444 -4.78 -26.88 -5.77
C LEU A 444 -5.34 -26.18 -4.53
N LYS A 445 -5.28 -26.83 -3.36
CA LYS A 445 -5.72 -26.22 -2.10
C LYS A 445 -4.92 -24.97 -1.74
N GLU A 446 -3.61 -24.95 -2.00
CA GLU A 446 -2.73 -23.80 -1.75
C GLU A 446 -2.91 -22.67 -2.79
N LEU A 447 -3.39 -23.02 -4.00
CA LEU A 447 -3.69 -22.12 -5.11
C LEU A 447 -5.15 -21.68 -5.18
N ARG A 448 -6.01 -22.20 -4.29
CA ARG A 448 -7.41 -21.80 -4.14
C ARG A 448 -7.53 -20.28 -4.06
N MET A 449 -8.47 -19.71 -4.82
CA MET A 449 -8.70 -18.27 -4.80
C MET A 449 -9.15 -17.82 -3.41
N LYS A 450 -8.76 -16.59 -3.05
CA LYS A 450 -9.13 -15.97 -1.78
C LYS A 450 -9.91 -14.71 -2.05
N GLY A 451 -10.88 -14.40 -1.21
CA GLY A 451 -11.74 -13.24 -1.43
C GLY A 451 -13.08 -13.43 -0.78
N LEU A 452 -14.11 -12.78 -1.31
CA LEU A 452 -15.46 -12.80 -0.77
C LEU A 452 -16.43 -13.18 -1.88
N VAL A 453 -17.28 -14.18 -1.63
CA VAL A 453 -18.33 -14.63 -2.56
C VAL A 453 -19.72 -14.34 -2.00
N LEU A 454 -20.73 -14.26 -2.85
CA LEU A 454 -22.12 -14.19 -2.41
C LEU A 454 -22.51 -15.48 -1.70
N ALA A 455 -23.13 -15.37 -0.53
CA ALA A 455 -23.62 -16.47 0.28
C ALA A 455 -24.90 -17.10 -0.32
N ASP A 456 -24.77 -17.63 -1.53
CA ASP A 456 -25.81 -18.34 -2.27
C ASP A 456 -25.28 -19.71 -2.69
N VAL A 457 -25.88 -20.77 -2.17
CA VAL A 457 -25.47 -22.15 -2.43
C VAL A 457 -25.60 -22.53 -3.91
N LYS A 458 -26.63 -22.05 -4.62
CA LYS A 458 -26.82 -22.34 -6.05
C LYS A 458 -25.69 -21.70 -6.84
N LEU A 459 -25.39 -20.44 -6.56
CA LEU A 459 -24.31 -19.71 -7.22
C LEU A 459 -22.93 -20.32 -6.93
N ILE A 460 -22.68 -20.72 -5.69
CA ILE A 460 -21.41 -21.36 -5.28
C ILE A 460 -21.20 -22.68 -6.03
N LYS A 461 -22.25 -23.47 -6.26
CA LYS A 461 -22.18 -24.67 -7.11
C LYS A 461 -21.87 -24.34 -8.58
N GLU A 462 -22.33 -23.20 -9.10
CA GLU A 462 -21.95 -22.76 -10.45
C GLU A 462 -20.52 -22.19 -10.50
N MET A 463 -19.97 -21.70 -9.39
CA MET A 463 -18.57 -21.30 -9.32
C MET A 463 -17.61 -22.49 -9.34
N ASP A 464 -18.03 -23.65 -8.83
CA ASP A 464 -17.29 -24.92 -8.83
C ASP A 464 -18.27 -26.11 -8.92
N ARG A 465 -18.55 -26.57 -10.14
CA ARG A 465 -19.53 -27.62 -10.43
C ARG A 465 -19.11 -29.00 -9.95
N ASP A 466 -17.81 -29.19 -9.75
CA ASP A 466 -17.22 -30.45 -9.31
C ASP A 466 -17.11 -30.54 -7.78
N MET A 467 -17.59 -29.52 -7.04
CA MET A 467 -17.39 -29.46 -5.61
C MET A 467 -18.20 -30.50 -4.82
N SER A 468 -17.51 -31.19 -3.92
CA SER A 468 -18.12 -32.08 -2.92
C SER A 468 -17.47 -31.82 -1.56
N GLY A 469 -18.05 -30.90 -0.78
CA GLY A 469 -17.46 -30.40 0.46
C GLY A 469 -16.71 -29.08 0.25
N ASP A 470 -15.42 -29.07 0.57
CA ASP A 470 -14.54 -27.90 0.40
C ASP A 470 -14.22 -27.69 -1.09
N SER A 471 -14.42 -26.47 -1.60
CA SER A 471 -13.98 -26.11 -2.95
C SER A 471 -12.46 -25.94 -3.00
N LEU A 472 -11.87 -26.39 -4.10
CA LEU A 472 -10.45 -26.16 -4.45
C LEU A 472 -10.26 -24.88 -5.28
N ILE A 473 -11.35 -24.29 -5.77
CA ILE A 473 -11.34 -23.14 -6.68
C ILE A 473 -11.65 -21.85 -5.91
N ILE A 474 -12.73 -21.84 -5.12
CA ILE A 474 -13.25 -20.66 -4.41
C ILE A 474 -13.19 -20.85 -2.88
N PRO A 475 -13.23 -19.76 -2.08
CA PRO A 475 -13.13 -19.85 -0.63
C PRO A 475 -14.47 -20.25 0.03
N ALA A 476 -15.10 -21.33 -0.44
CA ALA A 476 -16.40 -21.80 0.05
C ALA A 476 -16.43 -23.32 0.31
N ARG A 477 -17.33 -23.73 1.18
CA ARG A 477 -17.61 -25.14 1.52
C ARG A 477 -19.11 -25.38 1.56
N ILE A 478 -19.56 -26.48 0.97
CA ILE A 478 -20.94 -26.96 1.11
C ILE A 478 -20.95 -28.18 2.05
N ASN A 479 -21.83 -28.15 3.06
CA ASN A 479 -22.02 -29.25 4.00
C ASN A 479 -22.85 -30.37 3.38
N LYS A 480 -22.89 -31.55 4.01
CA LYS A 480 -23.65 -32.71 3.51
C LYS A 480 -25.17 -32.46 3.46
N ASP A 481 -25.67 -31.57 4.31
CA ASP A 481 -27.08 -31.13 4.35
C ASP A 481 -27.42 -30.10 3.26
N GLY A 482 -26.45 -29.70 2.43
CA GLY A 482 -26.61 -28.66 1.41
C GLY A 482 -26.49 -27.24 1.92
N SER A 483 -26.26 -27.02 3.23
CA SER A 483 -26.01 -25.70 3.79
C SER A 483 -24.59 -25.21 3.50
N LEU A 484 -24.40 -23.88 3.59
CA LEU A 484 -23.08 -23.29 3.49
C LEU A 484 -22.28 -23.55 4.77
N GLY A 485 -21.12 -24.21 4.63
CA GLY A 485 -20.16 -24.40 5.71
C GLY A 485 -19.28 -23.16 5.91
N ARG A 486 -18.20 -23.30 6.71
CA ARG A 486 -17.23 -22.22 6.95
C ARG A 486 -16.63 -21.71 5.63
N SER A 487 -17.05 -20.52 5.22
CA SER A 487 -16.75 -19.92 3.92
C SER A 487 -16.45 -18.44 4.08
N SER A 488 -15.68 -17.86 3.17
CA SER A 488 -15.52 -16.41 3.07
C SER A 488 -16.64 -15.87 2.16
N ALA A 489 -17.83 -15.73 2.73
CA ALA A 489 -19.04 -15.38 1.99
C ALA A 489 -19.82 -14.27 2.70
N ALA A 490 -20.49 -13.43 1.93
CA ALA A 490 -21.37 -12.38 2.42
C ALA A 490 -22.75 -12.48 1.76
N THR A 491 -23.80 -12.20 2.53
CA THR A 491 -25.17 -12.10 2.01
C THR A 491 -25.31 -10.91 1.05
N MET A 492 -26.39 -10.88 0.27
CA MET A 492 -26.67 -9.74 -0.61
C MET A 492 -26.75 -8.42 0.15
N GLU A 493 -27.31 -8.44 1.37
CA GLU A 493 -27.42 -7.25 2.21
C GLU A 493 -26.04 -6.80 2.73
N GLN A 494 -25.21 -7.74 3.18
CA GLN A 494 -23.83 -7.46 3.54
C GLN A 494 -23.01 -6.87 2.37
N PHE A 495 -23.25 -7.33 1.13
CA PHE A 495 -22.64 -6.70 -0.05
C PHE A 495 -23.10 -5.25 -0.24
N ARG A 496 -24.38 -4.92 0.01
CA ARG A 496 -24.88 -3.54 -0.03
C ARG A 496 -24.22 -2.68 1.03
N VAL A 497 -24.17 -3.15 2.27
CA VAL A 497 -23.48 -2.47 3.40
C VAL A 497 -22.01 -2.21 3.06
N LEU A 498 -21.29 -3.21 2.54
CA LEU A 498 -19.90 -3.07 2.11
C LEU A 498 -19.71 -1.99 1.04
N ARG A 499 -20.53 -2.03 -0.01
CA ARG A 499 -20.45 -1.08 -1.12
C ARG A 499 -20.68 0.36 -0.63
N ASN A 500 -21.70 0.54 0.22
CA ASN A 500 -22.00 1.85 0.81
C ASN A 500 -20.86 2.35 1.70
N HIS A 501 -20.29 1.47 2.54
CA HIS A 501 -19.12 1.80 3.36
C HIS A 501 -17.93 2.23 2.50
N VAL A 502 -17.60 1.47 1.46
CA VAL A 502 -16.50 1.79 0.53
C VAL A 502 -16.70 3.17 -0.12
N ARG A 503 -17.91 3.51 -0.56
CA ARG A 503 -18.22 4.85 -1.10
C ARG A 503 -17.98 5.96 -0.09
N LYS A 504 -18.42 5.78 1.16
CA LYS A 504 -18.15 6.73 2.26
C LYS A 504 -16.65 6.90 2.50
N LEU A 505 -15.90 5.80 2.52
CA LEU A 505 -14.44 5.83 2.68
C LEU A 505 -13.75 6.60 1.56
N LEU A 506 -14.12 6.34 0.31
CA LEU A 506 -13.58 7.05 -0.85
C LEU A 506 -13.89 8.55 -0.79
N THR A 507 -15.10 8.91 -0.35
CA THR A 507 -15.53 10.31 -0.15
C THR A 507 -14.70 11.00 0.94
N SER A 508 -14.52 10.35 2.10
CA SER A 508 -13.71 10.86 3.21
C SER A 508 -12.24 11.04 2.81
N ILE A 509 -11.66 10.05 2.14
CA ILE A 509 -10.28 10.11 1.64
C ILE A 509 -10.13 11.22 0.59
N GLY A 510 -11.06 11.31 -0.35
CA GLY A 510 -11.06 12.35 -1.38
C GLY A 510 -11.13 13.75 -0.80
N SER A 511 -11.98 13.96 0.21
CA SER A 511 -12.09 15.24 0.94
C SER A 511 -10.76 15.58 1.63
N GLY A 512 -10.17 14.63 2.38
CA GLY A 512 -8.89 14.87 3.04
C GLY A 512 -7.72 15.21 2.09
N ILE A 513 -7.73 14.68 0.86
CA ILE A 513 -6.75 15.04 -0.16
C ILE A 513 -6.93 16.50 -0.62
N LEU A 514 -8.17 16.92 -0.90
CA LEU A 514 -8.49 18.28 -1.36
C LEU A 514 -8.35 19.34 -0.27
N ASP A 515 -8.65 18.98 0.98
CA ASP A 515 -8.41 19.81 2.16
C ASP A 515 -6.91 19.99 2.46
N GLY A 516 -6.04 19.32 1.69
CA GLY A 516 -4.60 19.46 1.82
C GLY A 516 -4.01 18.76 3.04
N ASN A 517 -4.71 17.77 3.62
CA ASN A 517 -4.20 17.04 4.77
C ASN A 517 -3.02 16.16 4.34
N VAL A 518 -1.84 16.52 4.84
CA VAL A 518 -0.56 15.84 4.63
C VAL A 518 0.08 15.40 5.95
N ALA A 519 -0.71 15.24 7.01
CA ALA A 519 -0.21 14.92 8.35
C ALA A 519 0.62 13.63 8.40
N VAL A 520 1.62 13.59 9.30
CA VAL A 520 2.44 12.40 9.55
C VAL A 520 1.65 11.48 10.47
N SER A 521 0.76 10.68 9.87
CA SER A 521 -0.21 9.85 10.59
C SER A 521 -0.23 8.38 10.10
N PRO A 522 0.87 7.63 10.33
CA PRO A 522 0.95 6.22 9.96
C PRO A 522 0.03 5.37 10.83
N TYR A 523 -0.63 4.37 10.23
CA TYR A 523 -1.37 3.39 11.01
C TYR A 523 -0.45 2.36 11.68
N LYS A 524 -0.95 1.75 12.76
CA LYS A 524 -0.43 0.54 13.37
C LYS A 524 -1.56 -0.46 13.60
N LYS A 525 -1.39 -1.67 13.07
CA LYS A 525 -2.33 -2.78 13.21
C LYS A 525 -1.57 -4.00 13.72
N LYS A 526 -1.82 -4.39 14.97
CA LYS A 526 -1.00 -5.36 15.71
C LYS A 526 0.48 -4.94 15.69
N THR A 527 1.33 -5.74 15.05
CA THR A 527 2.77 -5.48 14.88
C THR A 527 3.12 -4.82 13.56
N ILE A 528 2.18 -4.70 12.63
CA ILE A 528 2.41 -4.16 11.28
C ILE A 528 2.08 -2.67 11.28
N THR A 529 2.93 -1.86 10.64
CA THR A 529 2.71 -0.42 10.51
C THR A 529 2.74 0.00 9.05
N ALA A 530 2.18 1.17 8.74
CA ALA A 530 2.34 1.81 7.43
C ALA A 530 3.82 2.03 7.07
N CYS A 531 4.69 2.17 8.08
CA CYS A 531 6.11 2.46 7.93
C CYS A 531 6.93 1.25 7.44
N THR A 532 6.47 0.00 7.65
CA THR A 532 7.24 -1.23 7.36
C THR A 532 7.70 -1.33 5.89
N TYR A 533 6.90 -0.83 4.96
CA TYR A 533 7.21 -0.82 3.52
C TYR A 533 7.26 0.60 2.95
N CYS A 534 7.43 1.61 3.81
CA CYS A 534 7.47 3.01 3.40
C CYS A 534 8.90 3.44 3.09
N SER A 535 9.13 3.87 1.86
CA SER A 535 10.40 4.41 1.38
C SER A 535 10.75 5.81 1.91
N TYR A 536 9.81 6.46 2.59
CA TYR A 536 9.88 7.89 2.92
C TYR A 536 10.08 8.15 4.42
N SER A 537 10.51 7.15 5.18
CA SER A 537 10.76 7.27 6.63
C SER A 537 11.80 8.34 6.97
N SER A 538 12.84 8.48 6.15
CA SER A 538 13.87 9.53 6.29
C SER A 538 13.37 10.94 5.97
N VAL A 539 12.25 11.06 5.26
CA VAL A 539 11.62 12.35 4.91
C VAL A 539 10.63 12.77 5.98
N CYS A 540 9.78 11.85 6.47
CA CYS A 540 8.81 12.19 7.51
C CYS A 540 9.43 12.31 8.90
N GLN A 541 10.57 11.64 9.13
CA GLN A 541 11.27 11.61 10.42
C GLN A 541 10.35 11.24 11.58
N PHE A 542 9.36 10.37 11.34
CA PHE A 542 8.38 9.96 12.34
C PHE A 542 9.08 9.29 13.52
N ASP A 543 8.92 9.88 14.70
CA ASP A 543 9.58 9.46 15.93
C ASP A 543 8.58 9.49 17.09
N THR A 544 8.27 8.33 17.65
CA THR A 544 7.30 8.18 18.76
C THR A 544 7.75 8.80 20.07
N SER A 545 9.04 9.19 20.21
CA SER A 545 9.51 9.96 21.36
C SER A 545 8.99 11.40 21.35
N MET A 546 8.62 11.93 20.17
CA MET A 546 7.97 13.23 20.05
C MET A 546 6.50 13.14 20.45
N LYS A 547 5.98 14.16 21.16
CA LYS A 547 4.61 14.19 21.67
C LYS A 547 3.55 14.08 20.58
N ASP A 548 3.77 14.76 19.46
CA ASP A 548 2.78 14.87 18.37
C ASP A 548 2.86 13.70 17.37
N ASN A 549 3.77 12.75 17.58
CA ASN A 549 3.90 11.56 16.74
C ASN A 549 3.25 10.38 17.41
N ARG A 550 2.07 9.99 16.90
CA ARG A 550 1.34 8.81 17.34
C ARG A 550 0.94 7.99 16.13
N TYR A 551 0.91 6.68 16.33
CA TYR A 551 0.30 5.79 15.37
C TYR A 551 -1.21 5.89 15.46
N ARG A 552 -1.90 5.79 14.32
CA ARG A 552 -3.34 5.49 14.32
C ARG A 552 -3.53 4.00 14.56
N PHE A 553 -3.97 3.64 15.77
CA PHE A 553 -4.16 2.25 16.15
C PHE A 553 -5.43 1.69 15.52
N LEU A 554 -5.26 0.72 14.63
CA LEU A 554 -6.37 0.04 13.98
C LEU A 554 -6.73 -1.21 14.80
N ALA A 555 -7.86 -1.14 15.51
CA ALA A 555 -8.35 -2.24 16.33
C ALA A 555 -8.58 -3.51 15.49
N ASP A 556 -8.21 -4.66 16.05
CA ASP A 556 -8.46 -5.98 15.46
C ASP A 556 -9.84 -6.48 15.88
N LEU A 557 -10.87 -5.94 15.23
CA LEU A 557 -12.26 -6.26 15.48
C LEU A 557 -12.64 -7.58 14.79
N ASP A 558 -13.58 -8.32 15.38
CA ASP A 558 -14.15 -9.49 14.73
C ASP A 558 -15.11 -9.11 13.59
N GLU A 559 -15.48 -10.08 12.76
CA GLU A 559 -16.30 -9.81 11.58
C GLU A 559 -17.71 -9.32 11.95
N ASP A 560 -18.32 -9.84 13.01
CA ASP A 560 -19.68 -9.48 13.42
C ASP A 560 -19.75 -8.04 13.94
N GLU A 561 -18.73 -7.60 14.68
CA GLU A 561 -18.57 -6.22 15.12
C GLU A 561 -18.34 -5.27 13.93
N LEU A 562 -17.49 -5.66 12.98
CA LEU A 562 -17.26 -4.89 11.75
C LEU A 562 -18.54 -4.70 10.95
N TRP A 563 -19.37 -5.74 10.80
CA TRP A 563 -20.67 -5.63 10.14
C TRP A 563 -21.58 -4.63 10.82
N LYS A 564 -21.70 -4.69 12.15
CA LYS A 564 -22.51 -3.74 12.93
C LYS A 564 -22.01 -2.31 12.79
N LEU A 565 -20.69 -2.10 12.79
CA LEU A 565 -20.11 -0.76 12.63
C LEU A 565 -20.38 -0.19 11.24
N MET A 566 -20.20 -0.98 10.18
CA MET A 566 -20.49 -0.53 8.81
C MET A 566 -21.97 -0.23 8.58
N ASP A 567 -22.87 -1.04 9.19
CA ASP A 567 -24.32 -0.89 9.05
C ASP A 567 -24.85 0.32 9.84
N SER A 568 -24.39 0.50 11.08
CA SER A 568 -24.79 1.65 11.93
C SER A 568 -24.32 3.01 11.40
N GLY A 569 -23.43 3.02 10.41
CA GLY A 569 -22.96 4.23 9.75
C GLY A 569 -22.19 5.20 10.67
N LYS A 570 -21.73 4.75 11.84
CA LYS A 570 -20.89 5.57 12.74
C LYS A 570 -19.55 5.85 12.06
N ASP A 571 -19.27 7.11 11.81
CA ASP A 571 -18.07 7.57 11.12
C ASP A 571 -16.78 7.35 11.93
N ARG A 572 -15.65 7.30 11.20
CA ARG A 572 -14.28 7.04 11.67
C ARG A 572 -13.81 7.84 12.90
N HIS A 573 -14.45 8.95 13.25
CA HIS A 573 -13.89 9.92 14.19
C HIS A 573 -13.95 9.51 15.67
N ASP A 574 -14.76 8.52 16.05
CA ASP A 574 -14.94 8.16 17.47
C ASP A 574 -14.10 6.96 17.97
N ASN A 575 -13.53 6.15 17.07
CA ASN A 575 -12.87 4.89 17.45
C ASN A 575 -11.34 4.86 17.26
N ASP A 576 -10.73 5.90 16.67
CA ASP A 576 -9.28 6.10 16.72
C ASP A 576 -8.91 6.55 18.15
N ARG A 577 -8.85 5.60 19.10
CA ARG A 577 -8.30 5.89 20.44
C ARG A 577 -6.83 6.27 20.27
N ILE A 578 -6.54 7.56 20.46
CA ILE A 578 -5.21 8.03 20.81
C ILE A 578 -4.99 7.57 22.25
N GLU A 579 -4.50 6.34 22.45
CA GLU A 579 -4.03 5.94 23.77
C GLU A 579 -2.74 6.70 24.07
N ASP A 580 -2.81 7.62 25.03
CA ASP A 580 -1.64 8.22 25.66
C ASP A 580 -0.84 7.09 26.32
N GLY A 581 0.37 6.88 25.82
CA GLY A 581 1.29 5.87 26.32
C GLY A 581 1.79 6.21 27.72
N THR A 582 1.03 5.84 28.74
CA THR A 582 1.53 5.60 30.09
C THR A 582 1.22 4.16 30.47
N GLY A 583 2.03 3.23 29.95
CA GLY A 583 2.08 1.86 30.44
C GLY A 583 3.11 1.79 31.56
N GLU A 584 2.65 1.80 32.81
CA GLU A 584 3.45 1.39 33.97
C GLU A 584 3.77 -0.11 33.85
N ASP A 585 5.04 -0.44 34.03
CA ASP A 585 5.51 -1.82 34.16
C ASP A 585 4.93 -2.47 35.43
N GLY A 586 3.88 -3.27 35.26
CA GLY A 586 3.31 -4.08 36.32
C GLY A 586 4.18 -5.30 36.64
N SER A 587 5.15 -5.15 37.53
CA SER A 587 5.79 -6.26 38.24
C SER A 587 4.79 -6.90 39.22
N GLY A 588 4.18 -8.02 38.83
CA GLY A 588 3.30 -8.80 39.70
C GLY A 588 4.08 -9.60 40.75
N SER A 589 3.95 -9.18 42.00
CA SER A 589 4.33 -9.93 43.20
C SER A 589 3.30 -11.02 43.49
N ASN A 590 3.73 -12.29 43.49
CA ASN A 590 2.89 -13.40 43.97
C ASN A 590 3.04 -13.56 45.48
N GLY A 591 2.02 -13.12 46.21
CA GLY A 591 1.78 -13.45 47.61
C GLY A 591 0.77 -14.58 47.76
N SER A 592 1.21 -15.64 48.42
CA SER A 592 0.52 -16.59 49.30
C SER A 592 -1.01 -16.70 49.25
N GLY A 593 -1.49 -17.91 48.97
CA GLY A 593 -2.88 -18.34 49.20
C GLY A 593 -2.95 -19.85 49.41
N ASP A 594 -3.22 -20.21 50.65
CA ASP A 594 -3.30 -21.53 51.28
C ASP A 594 -4.42 -22.42 50.71
N GLY A 595 -4.29 -23.75 50.78
CA GLY A 595 -5.35 -24.65 50.27
C GLY A 595 -5.01 -26.14 50.13
N THR A 596 -4.72 -26.79 51.26
CA THR A 596 -5.12 -28.15 51.67
C THR A 596 -5.40 -29.27 50.64
N GLY A 597 -4.79 -30.44 50.90
CA GLY A 597 -5.36 -31.76 50.56
C GLY A 597 -4.38 -32.69 49.84
N LYS A 598 -3.50 -33.40 50.55
CA LYS A 598 -3.67 -34.78 51.07
C LYS A 598 -3.23 -35.89 50.09
N ASP A 599 -2.40 -36.75 50.69
CA ASP A 599 -2.22 -38.18 50.44
C ASP A 599 -1.16 -38.63 49.40
N GLY A 600 -0.22 -39.45 49.90
CA GLY A 600 0.21 -40.63 49.16
C GLY A 600 1.70 -40.84 48.93
N SER A 601 2.41 -41.29 49.97
CA SER A 601 3.31 -42.46 49.98
C SER A 601 4.45 -42.65 48.95
N GLY A 602 5.65 -42.97 49.48
CA GLY A 602 6.65 -43.87 48.87
C GLY A 602 7.96 -43.18 48.49
N SER A 603 8.97 -43.11 49.36
CA SER A 603 10.00 -44.12 49.65
C SER A 603 11.07 -44.31 48.55
N ASN A 604 12.34 -44.23 49.00
CA ASN A 604 13.61 -44.64 48.36
C ASN A 604 14.15 -43.69 47.28
N GLY A 605 15.43 -43.36 47.23
CA GLY A 605 16.58 -43.85 47.98
C GLY A 605 17.85 -43.19 47.42
N SER A 606 18.86 -43.20 48.26
CA SER A 606 20.23 -42.71 48.10
C SER A 606 20.93 -43.08 46.80
N GLY A 607 21.91 -42.27 46.38
CA GLY A 607 22.86 -42.69 45.35
C GLY A 607 23.86 -41.61 44.95
N ASP A 608 25.05 -41.70 45.54
CA ASP A 608 26.31 -41.02 45.21
C ASP A 608 26.64 -40.86 43.72
N GLY A 609 27.54 -39.90 43.44
CA GLY A 609 28.63 -40.17 42.49
C GLY A 609 29.03 -39.00 41.58
N THR A 610 30.14 -38.33 41.93
CA THR A 610 31.29 -37.94 41.06
C THR A 610 31.02 -37.68 39.56
N GLY A 611 31.36 -36.54 38.95
CA GLY A 611 32.64 -35.84 39.05
C GLY A 611 33.58 -36.28 37.93
N GLU A 612 33.49 -35.63 36.76
CA GLU A 612 34.59 -35.21 35.86
C GLU A 612 34.07 -34.17 34.85
#